data_AF-A0A820JY86-F1
#
_entry.id   AF-A0A820JY86-F1
#
_cell.length_a   1.000
_cell.length_b   1.000
_cell.length_c   1.000
_cell.angle_alpha   90.00
_cell.angle_beta   90.00
_cell.angle_gamma   90.00
#
_symmetry.space_group_name_H-M   'P 1'
#
loop_
_entity.id
_entity.type
_entity.pdbx_description
1 polymer ?
#
loop_
_entity_poly.entity_id
_entity_poly.type
_entity_poly.pdbx_seq_one_letter_code
_entity_poly.pdbx_strand_id
1 'polypeptide(L)'
;SIQSISKAVCHSENIYLIQVYSNCNHVYFSGHERDDFFDHINSPTSIIIRYEKFLQRLHFTIYIPERPLRIELSDTKLSRINGWFVTNRDDDEQKIESSTNGLDDDDIDDDEDDDDDDDDEDIKCYPVYQQSLIHVYTKFYRTTQNGDRIYLFNKYNVLITPFIRGHLETDNIRVAIIKNGRLIGIGPGKTNVRVNI
;
A
#
# COMPACT_ATOMS: atom_id res chain seq x y z
N SER A 1 15.12 -27.00 28.53
CA SER A 1 15.12 -25.52 28.44
C SER A 1 16.25 -25.13 27.49
N ILE A 2 15.95 -24.54 26.33
CA ILE A 2 16.98 -24.10 25.36
C ILE A 2 17.53 -22.77 25.88
N GLN A 3 18.72 -22.81 26.48
CA GLN A 3 19.30 -21.67 27.20
C GLN A 3 20.13 -20.71 26.33
N SER A 4 20.35 -20.98 25.04
CA SER A 4 20.93 -19.97 24.14
C SER A 4 20.67 -20.27 22.67
N ILE A 5 19.81 -19.46 22.02
CA ILE A 5 19.57 -19.49 20.57
C ILE A 5 20.81 -19.05 19.76
N SER A 6 21.77 -18.37 20.40
CA SER A 6 22.94 -17.76 19.72
C SER A 6 23.87 -18.73 18.98
N LYS A 7 23.80 -20.03 19.25
CA LYS A 7 24.60 -21.06 18.55
C LYS A 7 23.79 -21.89 17.55
N ALA A 8 22.48 -21.65 17.43
CA ALA A 8 21.65 -22.36 16.47
C ALA A 8 21.81 -21.74 15.08
N VAL A 9 21.83 -22.59 14.05
CA VAL A 9 21.84 -22.18 12.65
C VAL A 9 20.54 -22.62 12.00
N CYS A 10 19.81 -21.67 11.41
CA CYS A 10 18.55 -21.92 10.71
C CYS A 10 18.69 -21.86 9.20
N HIS A 11 17.97 -22.75 8.51
CA HIS A 11 17.86 -22.78 7.06
C HIS A 11 16.44 -23.15 6.62
N SER A 12 15.89 -22.46 5.63
CA SER A 12 14.59 -22.79 5.07
C SER A 12 14.71 -23.88 4.00
N GLU A 13 13.77 -24.83 3.98
CA GLU A 13 13.68 -25.81 2.90
C GLU A 13 13.13 -25.21 1.60
N ASN A 14 12.43 -24.08 1.67
CA ASN A 14 11.95 -23.34 0.51
C ASN A 14 12.11 -21.83 0.72
N ILE A 15 13.24 -21.30 0.24
CA ILE A 15 13.61 -19.88 0.36
C ILE A 15 12.67 -18.94 -0.41
N TYR A 16 11.92 -19.45 -1.39
CA TYR A 16 10.98 -18.64 -2.17
C TYR A 16 9.66 -18.41 -1.46
N LEU A 17 9.40 -19.16 -0.38
CA LEU A 17 8.16 -19.09 0.37
C LEU A 17 8.39 -18.58 1.80
N ILE A 18 9.31 -19.20 2.52
CA ILE A 18 9.68 -18.79 3.88
C ILE A 18 11.19 -18.58 3.90
N GLN A 19 11.62 -17.43 4.39
CA GLN A 19 13.01 -17.14 4.66
C GLN A 19 13.23 -17.04 6.17
N VAL A 20 14.46 -17.33 6.58
CA VAL A 20 14.87 -17.32 7.98
C VAL A 20 16.28 -16.78 8.07
N TYR A 21 16.54 -15.95 9.07
CA TYR A 21 17.90 -15.53 9.36
C TYR A 21 18.70 -16.69 9.92
N SER A 22 19.98 -16.75 9.56
CA SER A 22 20.87 -17.84 9.97
C SER A 22 20.97 -17.99 11.49
N ASN A 23 20.81 -16.90 12.25
CA ASN A 23 20.77 -16.89 13.72
C ASN A 23 19.39 -17.21 14.32
N CYS A 24 18.43 -17.66 13.52
CA CYS A 24 17.08 -18.10 13.93
C CYS A 24 16.20 -17.02 14.60
N ASN A 25 16.54 -15.73 14.51
CA ASN A 25 15.80 -14.69 15.24
C ASN A 25 14.59 -14.13 14.49
N HIS A 26 14.53 -14.26 13.17
CA HIS A 26 13.43 -13.80 12.33
C HIS A 26 13.08 -14.85 11.27
N VAL A 27 11.78 -15.03 11.07
CA VAL A 27 11.18 -15.83 9.99
C VAL A 27 10.21 -14.91 9.27
N TYR A 28 10.27 -14.88 7.94
CA TYR A 28 9.47 -13.97 7.12
C TYR A 28 9.12 -14.61 5.79
N PHE A 29 8.10 -14.08 5.13
CA PHE A 29 7.73 -14.45 3.77
C PHE A 29 8.64 -13.74 2.76
N SER A 30 8.92 -14.40 1.64
CA SER A 30 9.80 -13.88 0.59
C SER A 30 9.20 -12.68 -0.17
N GLY A 31 7.88 -12.57 -0.19
CA GLY A 31 7.16 -11.49 -0.90
C GLY A 31 7.09 -11.67 -2.42
N HIS A 32 7.56 -12.81 -2.93
CA HIS A 32 7.50 -13.18 -4.34
C HIS A 32 6.49 -14.32 -4.58
N GLU A 33 5.62 -14.60 -3.59
CA GLU A 33 4.61 -15.65 -3.66
C GLU A 33 3.45 -15.20 -4.56
N ARG A 34 3.68 -15.13 -5.87
CA ARG A 34 2.57 -15.02 -6.82
C ARG A 34 1.88 -16.40 -6.92
N ASP A 35 0.55 -16.38 -7.10
CA ASP A 35 -0.28 -17.60 -7.19
C ASP A 35 0.19 -18.60 -8.27
N ASP A 36 0.94 -18.15 -9.27
CA ASP A 36 1.54 -18.96 -10.33
C ASP A 36 2.88 -19.61 -9.96
N PHE A 37 3.61 -19.07 -8.97
CA PHE A 37 4.90 -19.60 -8.53
C PHE A 37 4.79 -20.51 -7.30
N PHE A 38 3.68 -20.46 -6.57
CA PHE A 38 3.50 -21.20 -5.33
C PHE A 38 2.58 -22.42 -5.50
N ASP A 39 3.17 -23.62 -5.61
CA ASP A 39 2.41 -24.86 -5.42
C ASP A 39 2.07 -25.02 -3.93
N HIS A 40 0.85 -24.61 -3.57
CA HIS A 40 0.31 -24.68 -2.21
C HIS A 40 0.26 -26.10 -1.62
N ILE A 41 0.37 -27.14 -2.46
CA ILE A 41 0.18 -28.54 -2.07
C ILE A 41 1.52 -29.21 -1.81
N ASN A 42 2.51 -29.00 -2.69
CA ASN A 42 3.77 -29.75 -2.66
C ASN A 42 4.99 -28.95 -2.19
N SER A 43 4.85 -27.64 -1.99
CA SER A 43 5.97 -26.82 -1.55
C SER A 43 6.28 -27.04 -0.07
N PRO A 44 7.52 -27.43 0.30
CA PRO A 44 7.88 -27.59 1.69
C PRO A 44 7.87 -26.24 2.40
N THR A 45 7.26 -26.21 3.59
CA THR A 45 7.10 -25.00 4.42
C THR A 45 7.92 -25.06 5.70
N SER A 46 8.92 -25.95 5.75
CA SER A 46 9.68 -26.21 6.98
C SER A 46 11.01 -25.48 7.01
N ILE A 47 11.42 -25.15 8.24
CA ILE A 47 12.74 -24.63 8.57
C ILE A 47 13.50 -25.73 9.31
N ILE A 48 14.76 -25.90 8.95
CA ILE A 48 15.71 -26.78 9.62
C ILE A 48 16.51 -25.93 10.61
N ILE A 49 16.52 -26.37 11.86
CA ILE A 49 17.32 -25.79 12.94
C ILE A 49 18.43 -26.77 13.30
N ARG A 50 19.67 -26.31 13.24
CA ARG A 50 20.84 -27.07 13.66
C ARG A 50 21.44 -26.45 14.92
N TYR A 51 21.61 -27.24 15.97
CA TYR A 51 22.29 -26.84 17.19
C TYR A 51 23.24 -27.95 17.63
N GLU A 52 24.55 -27.72 17.55
CA GLU A 52 25.58 -28.74 17.82
C GLU A 52 25.34 -30.03 17.01
N LYS A 53 24.93 -31.12 17.67
CA LYS A 53 24.61 -32.42 17.04
C LYS A 53 23.11 -32.62 16.80
N PHE A 54 22.27 -31.70 17.27
CA PHE A 54 20.83 -31.76 17.14
C PHE A 54 20.39 -31.10 15.84
N LEU A 55 19.53 -31.79 15.11
CA LEU A 55 18.86 -31.28 13.92
C LEU A 55 17.36 -31.44 14.13
N GLN A 56 16.64 -30.32 14.10
CA GLN A 56 15.19 -30.28 14.25
C GLN A 56 14.57 -29.67 13.00
N ARG A 57 13.45 -30.22 12.55
CA ARG A 57 12.62 -29.64 11.51
C ARG A 57 11.37 -29.02 12.15
N LEU A 58 11.07 -27.77 11.79
CA LEU A 58 9.85 -27.06 12.19
C LEU A 58 8.98 -26.83 10.97
N HIS A 59 7.75 -27.36 10.99
CA HIS A 59 6.78 -27.20 9.91
C HIS A 59 5.87 -25.99 10.15
N PHE A 60 5.73 -25.13 9.13
CA PHE A 60 4.80 -24.01 9.17
C PHE A 60 3.53 -24.34 8.36
N THR A 61 2.37 -23.90 8.86
CA THR A 61 1.13 -23.94 8.08
C THR A 61 0.86 -22.54 7.57
N ILE A 62 0.84 -22.38 6.25
CA ILE A 62 0.62 -21.09 5.60
C ILE A 62 -0.82 -21.01 5.12
N TYR A 63 -1.47 -19.89 5.41
CA TYR A 63 -2.80 -19.56 4.88
C TYR A 63 -2.68 -18.31 4.02
N ILE A 64 -3.20 -18.37 2.80
CA ILE A 64 -3.14 -17.29 1.81
C ILE A 64 -4.49 -16.56 1.71
N PRO A 65 -4.49 -15.28 1.33
CA PRO A 65 -5.73 -14.52 1.18
C PRO A 65 -6.54 -15.02 -0.02
N GLU A 66 -7.85 -15.10 0.15
CA GLU A 66 -8.80 -15.41 -0.91
C GLU A 66 -8.94 -14.22 -1.86
N ARG A 67 -8.86 -14.50 -3.17
CA ARG A 67 -9.07 -13.54 -4.24
C ARG A 67 -10.38 -13.84 -4.99
N PRO A 68 -11.13 -12.82 -5.44
CA PRO A 68 -10.86 -11.39 -5.28
C PRO A 68 -11.12 -10.88 -3.85
N LEU A 69 -10.41 -9.81 -3.46
CA LEU A 69 -10.63 -9.15 -2.17
C LEU A 69 -11.99 -8.44 -2.12
N ARG A 70 -12.60 -8.39 -0.94
CA ARG A 70 -13.87 -7.67 -0.73
C ARG A 70 -13.60 -6.24 -0.29
N ILE A 71 -13.92 -5.28 -1.14
CA ILE A 71 -13.80 -3.84 -0.85
C ILE A 71 -15.17 -3.31 -0.42
N GLU A 72 -15.19 -2.55 0.67
CA GLU A 72 -16.37 -1.86 1.19
C GLU A 72 -16.03 -0.40 1.45
N LEU A 73 -16.94 0.49 1.02
CA LEU A 73 -16.83 1.92 1.25
C LEU A 73 -17.91 2.34 2.24
N SER A 74 -17.58 3.23 3.19
CA SER A 74 -18.61 3.77 4.11
C SER A 74 -19.66 4.61 3.36
N ASP A 75 -19.22 5.26 2.29
CA ASP A 75 -20.06 5.97 1.33
C ASP A 75 -19.52 5.78 -0.10
N THR A 76 -20.41 5.56 -1.05
CA THR A 76 -20.08 5.41 -2.48
C THR A 76 -20.35 6.69 -3.28
N LYS A 77 -21.02 7.68 -2.69
CA LYS A 77 -21.40 8.94 -3.34
C LYS A 77 -20.85 10.14 -2.57
N LEU A 78 -19.64 10.55 -2.92
CA LEU A 78 -18.97 11.70 -2.31
C LEU A 78 -19.52 13.01 -2.86
N SER A 79 -20.41 13.64 -2.10
CA SER A 79 -21.04 14.90 -2.50
C SER A 79 -20.13 16.09 -2.22
N ARG A 80 -20.29 17.15 -3.01
CA ARG A 80 -19.68 18.45 -2.70
C ARG A 80 -20.27 18.99 -1.39
N ILE A 81 -19.41 19.54 -0.55
CA ILE A 81 -19.80 20.26 0.67
C ILE A 81 -20.14 21.69 0.26
N ASN A 82 -21.40 22.06 0.38
CA ASN A 82 -21.86 23.39 0.01
C ASN A 82 -21.27 24.45 0.94
N GLY A 83 -20.80 25.57 0.37
CA GLY A 83 -20.21 26.68 1.12
C GLY A 83 -18.80 26.43 1.64
N TRP A 84 -18.19 25.26 1.38
CA TRP A 84 -16.83 24.96 1.81
C TRP A 84 -15.87 24.98 0.62
N PHE A 85 -14.87 25.86 0.70
CA PHE A 85 -13.82 26.02 -0.30
C PHE A 85 -12.45 26.08 0.38
N VAL A 86 -11.42 25.67 -0.34
CA VAL A 86 -10.01 25.70 0.11
C VAL A 86 -9.15 26.38 -0.94
N THR A 87 -8.12 27.10 -0.50
CA THR A 87 -7.19 27.85 -1.37
C THR A 87 -6.01 27.00 -1.82
N ASN A 88 -5.59 26.02 -1.00
CA ASN A 88 -4.48 25.11 -1.32
C ASN A 88 -5.07 23.73 -1.63
N ARG A 89 -4.92 23.25 -2.86
CA ARG A 89 -5.43 21.92 -3.21
C ARG A 89 -4.39 20.80 -3.03
N ASP A 90 -3.09 21.10 -3.16
CA ASP A 90 -1.93 20.38 -2.56
C ASP A 90 -0.62 21.24 -2.69
N ASP A 91 -0.75 22.59 -2.60
CA ASP A 91 0.17 23.70 -2.99
C ASP A 91 0.37 23.83 -4.51
N ASP A 92 -0.34 24.78 -5.16
CA ASP A 92 -0.37 25.10 -6.62
C ASP A 92 0.69 24.34 -7.47
N GLU A 93 0.25 23.29 -8.19
CA GLU A 93 1.01 22.45 -9.15
C GLU A 93 2.52 22.76 -9.27
N GLN A 94 3.39 22.42 -8.30
CA GLN A 94 4.83 22.72 -8.39
C GLN A 94 5.10 24.12 -8.99
N LYS A 95 4.78 25.21 -8.27
CA LYS A 95 5.17 26.58 -8.64
C LYS A 95 6.53 26.52 -9.34
N ILE A 96 6.56 26.69 -10.67
CA ILE A 96 7.73 27.18 -11.37
C ILE A 96 8.96 26.22 -11.30
N GLU A 97 8.88 24.99 -11.80
CA GLU A 97 10.11 24.23 -12.22
C GLU A 97 10.63 24.70 -13.60
N SER A 98 10.52 26.00 -13.90
CA SER A 98 11.34 26.67 -14.92
C SER A 98 11.61 28.15 -14.58
N SER A 99 11.76 28.48 -13.31
CA SER A 99 12.54 29.67 -12.93
C SER A 99 13.55 29.25 -11.88
N THR A 100 14.59 28.55 -12.34
CA THR A 100 16.00 28.90 -12.08
C THR A 100 16.88 27.79 -12.64
N ASN A 101 17.32 27.97 -13.89
CA ASN A 101 18.71 27.78 -14.27
C ASN A 101 19.01 28.96 -15.21
N GLY A 102 19.71 29.94 -14.66
CA GLY A 102 20.01 31.19 -15.33
C GLY A 102 21.17 31.11 -16.31
N LEU A 103 21.52 32.34 -16.73
CA LEU A 103 22.66 32.78 -17.53
C LEU A 103 22.46 32.59 -19.04
N ASP A 104 22.10 33.66 -19.74
CA ASP A 104 23.10 34.43 -20.49
C ASP A 104 22.58 35.83 -20.87
N ASP A 105 23.54 36.76 -20.91
CA ASP A 105 23.50 38.21 -21.07
C ASP A 105 22.63 38.73 -22.24
N ASP A 106 22.00 39.88 -22.06
CA ASP A 106 22.21 41.05 -22.95
C ASP A 106 21.53 42.31 -22.37
N ASP A 107 22.29 43.40 -22.42
CA ASP A 107 22.02 44.76 -21.95
C ASP A 107 20.72 45.39 -22.50
N ILE A 108 20.12 46.34 -21.75
CA ILE A 108 19.81 47.74 -22.16
C ILE A 108 18.88 48.46 -21.14
N ASP A 109 19.44 49.51 -20.54
CA ASP A 109 18.96 50.85 -20.11
C ASP A 109 17.54 51.12 -19.53
N ASP A 110 17.58 51.79 -18.37
CA ASP A 110 16.80 52.93 -17.84
C ASP A 110 15.28 53.03 -18.09
N ASP A 111 14.49 52.95 -17.01
CA ASP A 111 13.70 54.08 -16.49
C ASP A 111 12.97 53.71 -15.18
N GLU A 112 12.92 54.67 -14.25
CA GLU A 112 12.19 54.60 -12.99
C GLU A 112 10.67 54.61 -13.24
N ASP A 113 9.95 53.59 -12.79
CA ASP A 113 8.54 53.68 -12.42
C ASP A 113 8.30 52.75 -11.21
N ASP A 114 8.09 53.36 -10.04
CA ASP A 114 7.53 52.72 -8.85
C ASP A 114 6.05 52.39 -9.15
N ASP A 115 5.82 51.29 -9.86
CA ASP A 115 4.53 50.62 -9.85
C ASP A 115 4.58 49.56 -8.75
N ASP A 116 4.00 49.90 -7.59
CA ASP A 116 3.48 48.95 -6.61
C ASP A 116 2.39 48.10 -7.31
N ASP A 117 2.82 47.19 -8.18
CA ASP A 117 1.99 46.07 -8.61
C ASP A 117 1.87 45.16 -7.40
N ASP A 118 0.86 45.46 -6.57
CA ASP A 118 0.21 44.48 -5.72
C ASP A 118 -0.10 43.27 -6.60
N ASP A 119 0.81 42.28 -6.61
CA ASP A 119 0.56 40.91 -7.05
C ASP A 119 -0.57 40.36 -6.16
N ASP A 120 -1.81 40.79 -6.43
CA ASP A 120 -3.04 40.10 -6.07
C ASP A 120 -2.97 38.76 -6.82
N GLU A 121 -2.14 37.82 -6.32
CA GLU A 121 -2.17 36.42 -6.71
C GLU A 121 -3.61 35.96 -6.49
N ASP A 122 -4.41 35.96 -7.58
CA ASP A 122 -5.81 35.57 -7.61
C ASP A 122 -5.99 34.30 -6.77
N ILE A 123 -6.53 34.44 -5.55
CA ILE A 123 -6.63 33.34 -4.59
C ILE A 123 -7.63 32.32 -5.16
N LYS A 124 -7.12 31.31 -5.85
CA LYS A 124 -7.93 30.27 -6.48
C LYS A 124 -8.57 29.40 -5.40
N CYS A 125 -9.88 29.51 -5.29
CA CYS A 125 -10.69 28.72 -4.36
C CYS A 125 -11.25 27.46 -5.04
N TYR A 126 -11.07 26.30 -4.41
CA TYR A 126 -11.56 25.01 -4.90
C TYR A 126 -12.66 24.44 -4.00
N PRO A 127 -13.74 23.86 -4.56
CA PRO A 127 -14.79 23.23 -3.76
C PRO A 127 -14.29 21.96 -3.09
N VAL A 128 -14.73 21.72 -1.85
CA VAL A 128 -14.41 20.49 -1.12
C VAL A 128 -15.51 19.44 -1.29
N TYR A 129 -15.11 18.18 -1.42
CA TYR A 129 -15.99 17.04 -1.47
C TYR A 129 -15.82 16.16 -0.23
N GLN A 130 -16.82 15.33 0.04
CA GLN A 130 -16.80 14.37 1.12
C GLN A 130 -15.70 13.31 0.95
N GLN A 131 -15.47 12.57 2.03
CA GLN A 131 -14.55 11.45 2.09
C GLN A 131 -15.24 10.18 2.60
N SER A 132 -14.72 9.02 2.23
CA SER A 132 -15.23 7.71 2.60
C SER A 132 -14.11 6.83 3.16
N LEU A 133 -14.45 6.01 4.16
CA LEU A 133 -13.57 4.98 4.69
C LEU A 133 -13.51 3.81 3.71
N ILE A 134 -12.30 3.28 3.49
CA ILE A 134 -12.08 2.10 2.67
C ILE A 134 -11.79 0.91 3.59
N HIS A 135 -12.67 -0.08 3.59
CA HIS A 135 -12.44 -1.35 4.27
C HIS A 135 -12.22 -2.45 3.26
N VAL A 136 -11.10 -3.16 3.37
CA VAL A 136 -10.79 -4.31 2.53
C VAL A 136 -10.69 -5.54 3.40
N TYR A 137 -11.42 -6.56 2.99
CA TYR A 137 -11.55 -7.81 3.71
C TYR A 137 -11.16 -8.99 2.83
N THR A 138 -10.67 -10.05 3.48
CA THR A 138 -10.46 -11.35 2.84
C THR A 138 -10.65 -12.49 3.83
N LYS A 139 -10.77 -13.72 3.33
CA LYS A 139 -10.61 -14.93 4.12
C LYS A 139 -9.25 -15.53 3.83
N PHE A 140 -8.66 -16.16 4.82
CA PHE A 140 -7.40 -16.88 4.64
C PHE A 140 -7.65 -18.38 4.54
N TYR A 141 -7.11 -19.04 3.52
CA TYR A 141 -7.26 -20.48 3.32
C TYR A 141 -5.92 -21.16 3.04
N ARG A 142 -5.88 -22.47 3.28
CA ARG A 142 -4.84 -23.37 2.79
C ARG A 142 -5.45 -24.47 1.96
N THR A 143 -4.71 -25.00 1.01
CA THR A 143 -5.14 -26.12 0.17
C THR A 143 -4.66 -27.44 0.76
N THR A 144 -5.52 -28.46 0.78
CA THR A 144 -5.12 -29.83 1.17
C THR A 144 -4.48 -30.57 0.00
N GLN A 145 -3.89 -31.74 0.28
CA GLN A 145 -3.41 -32.64 -0.78
C GLN A 145 -4.50 -33.07 -1.76
N ASN A 146 -5.76 -33.02 -1.35
CA ASN A 146 -6.91 -33.37 -2.18
C ASN A 146 -7.45 -32.17 -2.99
N GLY A 147 -6.86 -30.98 -2.82
CA GLY A 147 -7.33 -29.75 -3.46
C GLY A 147 -8.41 -28.98 -2.68
N ASP A 148 -8.86 -29.50 -1.53
CA ASP A 148 -9.87 -28.84 -0.71
C ASP A 148 -9.31 -27.58 -0.04
N ARG A 149 -10.11 -26.52 0.04
CA ARG A 149 -9.76 -25.30 0.79
C ARG A 149 -10.19 -25.42 2.25
N ILE A 150 -9.23 -25.27 3.16
CA ILE A 150 -9.48 -25.15 4.61
C ILE A 150 -9.23 -23.70 5.01
N TYR A 151 -10.26 -23.02 5.49
CA TYR A 151 -10.18 -21.63 5.95
C TYR A 151 -9.65 -21.54 7.38
N LEU A 152 -8.78 -20.56 7.64
CA LEU A 152 -8.26 -20.25 8.98
C LEU A 152 -9.38 -19.80 9.91
N PHE A 153 -10.28 -18.95 9.40
CA PHE A 153 -11.47 -18.47 10.09
C PHE A 153 -12.68 -18.67 9.18
N ASN A 154 -13.54 -19.64 9.50
CA ASN A 154 -14.64 -20.00 8.60
C ASN A 154 -15.77 -18.93 8.58
N LYS A 155 -16.00 -18.26 9.72
CA LYS A 155 -17.16 -17.37 9.92
C LYS A 155 -16.92 -15.91 9.57
N TYR A 156 -15.68 -15.42 9.66
CA TYR A 156 -15.39 -13.99 9.61
C TYR A 156 -14.37 -13.70 8.52
N ASN A 157 -14.57 -12.57 7.83
CA ASN A 157 -13.52 -12.00 7.02
C ASN A 157 -12.58 -11.19 7.92
N VAL A 158 -11.30 -11.17 7.56
CA VAL A 158 -10.27 -10.40 8.26
C VAL A 158 -10.13 -9.05 7.58
N LEU A 159 -10.17 -7.96 8.35
CA LEU A 159 -9.90 -6.62 7.85
C LEU A 159 -8.39 -6.50 7.57
N ILE A 160 -8.04 -6.27 6.30
CA ILE A 160 -6.64 -6.16 5.85
C ILE A 160 -6.25 -4.76 5.38
N THR A 161 -7.17 -3.78 5.39
CA THR A 161 -6.89 -2.39 4.98
C THR A 161 -5.54 -1.86 5.47
N PRO A 162 -5.14 -2.00 6.76
CA PRO A 162 -3.87 -1.45 7.23
C PRO A 162 -2.63 -1.98 6.49
N PHE A 163 -2.68 -3.21 5.99
CA PHE A 163 -1.54 -3.88 5.35
C PHE A 163 -1.43 -3.57 3.86
N ILE A 164 -2.51 -3.12 3.22
CA ILE A 164 -2.57 -2.93 1.76
C ILE A 164 -2.80 -1.47 1.36
N ARG A 165 -2.64 -0.52 2.28
CA ARG A 165 -2.92 0.91 2.00
C ARG A 165 -2.14 1.44 0.78
N GLY A 166 -0.90 0.99 0.60
CA GLY A 166 -0.06 1.37 -0.54
C GLY A 166 -0.45 0.71 -1.87
N HIS A 167 -1.35 -0.28 -1.86
CA HIS A 167 -1.85 -0.97 -3.04
C HIS A 167 -3.24 -0.50 -3.46
N LEU A 168 -3.85 0.42 -2.70
CA LEU A 168 -5.17 0.97 -3.01
C LEU A 168 -5.04 2.09 -4.04
N GLU A 169 -5.80 1.99 -5.12
CA GLU A 169 -5.78 2.96 -6.21
C GLU A 169 -7.20 3.32 -6.66
N THR A 170 -7.34 4.51 -7.23
CA THR A 170 -8.53 4.97 -7.94
C THR A 170 -8.26 5.02 -9.43
N ASP A 171 -9.20 4.51 -10.24
CA ASP A 171 -9.05 4.52 -11.70
C ASP A 171 -8.94 5.94 -12.30
N ASN A 172 -9.68 6.89 -11.74
CA ASN A 172 -9.69 8.27 -12.21
C ASN A 172 -9.41 9.25 -11.06
N ILE A 173 -8.15 9.67 -10.98
CA ILE A 173 -7.66 10.61 -9.97
C ILE A 173 -8.33 11.98 -10.05
N ARG A 174 -8.93 12.37 -11.20
CA ARG A 174 -9.63 13.65 -11.34
C ARG A 174 -10.96 13.70 -10.58
N VAL A 175 -11.49 12.54 -10.20
CA VAL A 175 -12.76 12.40 -9.47
C VAL A 175 -12.51 12.21 -7.98
N ALA A 176 -11.60 11.30 -7.62
CA ALA A 176 -11.26 11.02 -6.23
C ALA A 176 -9.83 10.47 -6.12
N ILE A 177 -9.19 10.69 -4.97
CA ILE A 177 -7.86 10.19 -4.64
C ILE A 177 -7.89 9.40 -3.34
N ILE A 178 -6.88 8.57 -3.10
CA ILE A 178 -6.74 7.83 -1.84
C ILE A 178 -5.59 8.42 -1.03
N LYS A 179 -5.89 8.94 0.17
CA LYS A 179 -4.90 9.51 1.09
C LYS A 179 -5.13 8.93 2.48
N ASN A 180 -4.07 8.45 3.13
CA ASN A 180 -4.13 7.85 4.48
C ASN A 180 -5.20 6.73 4.64
N GLY A 181 -5.45 5.95 3.59
CA GLY A 181 -6.44 4.87 3.60
C GLY A 181 -7.90 5.34 3.53
N ARG A 182 -8.14 6.58 3.09
CA ARG A 182 -9.47 7.15 2.89
C ARG A 182 -9.62 7.57 1.43
N LEU A 183 -10.82 7.39 0.87
CA LEU A 183 -11.17 7.89 -0.44
C LEU A 183 -11.66 9.33 -0.29
N ILE A 184 -11.01 10.28 -0.95
CA ILE A 184 -11.32 11.71 -0.88
C ILE A 184 -11.84 12.14 -2.24
N GLY A 185 -13.05 12.69 -2.30
CA GLY A 185 -13.57 13.29 -3.53
C GLY A 185 -12.81 14.57 -3.86
N ILE A 186 -12.55 14.79 -5.15
CA ILE A 186 -11.90 16.03 -5.61
C ILE A 186 -12.62 16.67 -6.80
N GLY A 187 -13.54 15.96 -7.45
CA GLY A 187 -14.26 16.47 -8.62
C GLY A 187 -15.51 15.67 -8.94
N PRO A 188 -16.36 16.19 -9.83
CA PRO A 188 -17.54 15.47 -10.29
C PRO A 188 -17.15 14.30 -11.19
N GLY A 189 -17.85 13.18 -11.07
CA GLY A 189 -17.69 12.04 -11.97
C GLY A 189 -17.90 10.70 -11.27
N LYS A 190 -17.44 9.64 -11.93
CA LYS A 190 -17.45 8.27 -11.41
C LYS A 190 -16.05 7.67 -11.56
N THR A 191 -15.59 6.98 -10.53
CA THR A 191 -14.34 6.22 -10.52
C THR A 191 -14.58 4.91 -9.76
N ASN A 192 -13.75 3.90 -10.01
CA ASN A 192 -13.70 2.72 -9.17
C ASN A 192 -12.48 2.79 -8.23
N VAL A 193 -12.58 2.05 -7.13
CA VAL A 193 -11.46 1.76 -6.24
C VAL A 193 -11.02 0.34 -6.52
N ARG A 194 -9.71 0.15 -6.70
CA ARG A 194 -9.10 -1.15 -6.96
C ARG A 194 -7.95 -1.41 -6.00
N VAL A 195 -7.56 -2.69 -5.90
CA VAL A 195 -6.35 -3.10 -5.19
C VAL A 195 -5.38 -3.67 -6.21
N ASN A 196 -4.16 -3.15 -6.25
CA ASN A 196 -3.11 -3.53 -7.20
C ASN A 196 -2.06 -4.41 -6.50
N ILE A 197 -2.23 -5.74 -6.60
CA ILE A 197 -1.41 -6.80 -5.96
C ILE A 197 -1.27 -8.01 -6.87
#